data_AF-A0A960K735-F1
#
_entry.id   AF-A0A960K735-F1
#
_cell.length_a   1.000
_cell.length_b   1.000
_cell.length_c   1.000
_cell.angle_alpha   90.00
_cell.angle_beta   90.00
_cell.angle_gamma   90.00
#
_symmetry.space_group_name_H-M   'P 1'
#
loop_
_entity.id
_entity.type
_entity.pdbx_description
1 polymer ?
#
loop_
_entity_poly.entity_id
_entity_poly.type
_entity_poly.pdbx_seq_one_letter_code
_entity_poly.pdbx_strand_id
1 'polypeptide(L)'
;MTEHASGREVHLYPAFNALYYSFYAEGLRRVVGPGRIRLTASGFPDLGSHGLALRLVGREERRIFISASDGPGLNAEALAWCDLFVKVNLDPAQVPAHAAHKVMAPGPSFPVRAWGPAAAAFAAAGSFVAARGRVPSVREHFANYRRQYRYRLEEEAYRPGESEGDYVFFLSTLWRSEPETNRLRSLFVQAASGRSGLRFEGGFAPRRGAPVPGFEEETAPRRVSIAEYVEKTKRSCAVFNTPAVSGCHGWKLGEFL
;
A
#
# COMPACT_ATOMS: atom_id res chain seq x y z
N MET A 1 -19.73 12.69 -14.80
CA MET A 1 -18.67 13.71 -14.73
C MET A 1 -17.34 13.08 -15.17
N THR A 2 -17.05 13.02 -16.47
CA THR A 2 -15.78 12.48 -16.99
C THR A 2 -15.51 13.10 -18.37
N GLU A 3 -15.13 14.38 -18.40
CA GLU A 3 -14.84 15.10 -19.65
C GLU A 3 -13.49 15.85 -19.62
N HIS A 4 -12.54 15.41 -18.79
CA HIS A 4 -11.23 16.07 -18.65
C HIS A 4 -10.01 15.19 -18.97
N ALA A 5 -10.21 13.93 -19.38
CA ALA A 5 -9.12 13.03 -19.76
C ALA A 5 -8.94 12.91 -21.30
N SER A 6 -9.60 13.75 -22.10
CA SER A 6 -9.45 13.75 -23.56
C SER A 6 -8.10 14.40 -23.95
N GLY A 7 -7.06 13.58 -24.20
CA GLY A 7 -5.82 13.99 -24.86
C GLY A 7 -4.54 14.09 -24.02
N ARG A 8 -4.54 13.72 -22.72
CA ARG A 8 -3.33 13.76 -21.89
C ARG A 8 -2.55 12.44 -21.93
N GLU A 9 -1.26 12.50 -22.23
CA GLU A 9 -0.32 11.38 -22.06
C GLU A 9 0.23 11.41 -20.62
N VAL A 10 0.50 10.25 -20.05
CA VAL A 10 1.10 10.10 -18.72
C VAL A 10 2.48 9.49 -18.88
N HIS A 11 3.51 10.27 -18.58
CA HIS A 11 4.85 9.71 -18.42
C HIS A 11 4.99 9.22 -16.98
N LEU A 12 5.42 7.98 -16.80
CA LEU A 12 5.58 7.35 -15.50
C LEU A 12 7.04 6.96 -15.29
N TYR A 13 7.59 7.37 -14.14
CA TYR A 13 8.96 7.02 -13.76
C TYR A 13 9.06 5.52 -13.48
N PRO A 14 9.96 4.78 -14.15
CA PRO A 14 9.90 3.32 -14.21
C PRO A 14 10.62 2.57 -13.08
N ALA A 15 11.32 3.24 -12.17
CA ALA A 15 12.05 2.57 -11.09
C ALA A 15 11.21 2.30 -9.83
N PHE A 16 9.91 2.64 -9.85
CA PHE A 16 9.01 2.53 -8.70
C PHE A 16 8.84 1.10 -8.18
N ASN A 17 8.55 0.97 -6.88
CA ASN A 17 8.21 -0.31 -6.28
C ASN A 17 6.81 -0.79 -6.72
N ALA A 18 6.77 -1.72 -7.68
CA ALA A 18 5.53 -2.25 -8.26
C ALA A 18 4.62 -3.01 -7.27
N LEU A 19 5.10 -3.36 -6.07
CA LEU A 19 4.24 -3.89 -5.01
C LEU A 19 3.50 -2.76 -4.29
N TYR A 20 4.23 -1.74 -3.84
CA TYR A 20 3.65 -0.68 -3.00
C TYR A 20 2.74 0.26 -3.79
N TYR A 21 3.06 0.49 -5.06
CA TYR A 21 2.35 1.45 -5.90
C TYR A 21 1.41 0.80 -6.91
N SER A 22 1.10 -0.50 -6.78
CA SER A 22 0.21 -1.18 -7.72
C SER A 22 -1.20 -0.61 -7.76
N PHE A 23 -1.71 -0.12 -6.62
CA PHE A 23 -3.03 0.55 -6.55
C PHE A 23 -3.08 1.80 -7.41
N TYR A 24 -2.09 2.66 -7.27
CA TYR A 24 -1.98 3.87 -8.07
C TYR A 24 -1.72 3.56 -9.54
N ALA A 25 -0.87 2.57 -9.85
CA ALA A 25 -0.61 2.15 -11.22
C ALA A 25 -1.87 1.59 -11.90
N GLU A 26 -2.67 0.79 -11.19
CA GLU A 26 -3.94 0.26 -11.69
C GLU A 26 -4.98 1.37 -11.86
N GLY A 27 -5.10 2.28 -10.89
CA GLY A 27 -5.96 3.46 -10.99
C GLY A 27 -5.62 4.33 -12.20
N LEU A 28 -4.33 4.61 -12.44
CA LEU A 28 -3.87 5.32 -13.63
C LEU A 28 -4.28 4.60 -14.91
N ARG A 29 -4.06 3.28 -15.01
CA ARG A 29 -4.44 2.47 -16.18
C ARG A 29 -5.93 2.55 -16.47
N ARG A 30 -6.79 2.56 -15.44
CA ARG A 30 -8.25 2.69 -15.59
C ARG A 30 -8.69 4.09 -15.99
N VAL A 31 -8.09 5.12 -15.39
CA VAL A 31 -8.49 6.53 -15.61
C VAL A 31 -8.04 7.04 -16.97
N VAL A 32 -6.80 6.78 -17.40
CA VAL A 32 -6.25 7.33 -18.65
C VAL A 32 -6.16 6.31 -19.79
N GLY A 33 -6.28 5.02 -19.49
CA GLY A 33 -6.07 3.93 -20.43
C GLY A 33 -4.58 3.55 -20.57
N PRO A 34 -4.26 2.25 -20.71
CA PRO A 34 -2.87 1.78 -20.75
C PRO A 34 -2.07 2.32 -21.95
N GLY A 35 -2.73 2.57 -23.08
CA GLY A 35 -2.09 3.11 -24.30
C GLY A 35 -1.60 4.56 -24.18
N ARG A 36 -1.96 5.26 -23.09
CA ARG A 36 -1.52 6.63 -22.81
C ARG A 36 -0.48 6.71 -21.70
N ILE A 37 -0.03 5.56 -21.17
CA ILE A 37 0.99 5.52 -20.13
C ILE A 37 2.31 5.11 -20.75
N ARG A 38 3.29 6.02 -20.70
CA ARG A 38 4.65 5.79 -21.19
C ARG A 38 5.63 5.70 -20.04
N LEU A 39 6.31 4.56 -19.94
CA LEU A 39 7.43 4.41 -19.01
C LEU A 39 8.67 5.13 -19.57
N THR A 40 9.23 6.06 -18.81
CA THR A 40 10.43 6.79 -19.21
C THR A 40 11.15 7.41 -18.01
N ALA A 41 12.48 7.31 -18.00
CA ALA A 41 13.33 8.04 -17.05
C ALA A 41 13.59 9.51 -17.50
N SER A 42 13.29 9.86 -18.74
CA SER A 42 13.52 11.20 -19.27
C SER A 42 12.57 12.23 -18.65
N GLY A 43 13.15 13.36 -18.20
CA GLY A 43 12.41 14.42 -17.50
C GLY A 43 12.08 14.13 -16.04
N PHE A 44 12.66 13.08 -15.47
CA PHE A 44 12.60 12.79 -14.04
C PHE A 44 14.00 12.91 -13.40
N PRO A 45 14.08 13.40 -12.15
CA PRO A 45 15.25 13.18 -11.30
C PRO A 45 15.45 11.69 -11.00
N ASP A 46 16.56 11.33 -10.36
CA ASP A 46 16.74 9.97 -9.87
C ASP A 46 16.04 9.80 -8.51
N LEU A 47 14.75 9.51 -8.59
CA LEU A 47 13.88 9.42 -7.41
C LEU A 47 13.90 8.05 -6.73
N GLY A 48 14.75 7.12 -7.19
CA GLY A 48 14.81 5.74 -6.70
C GLY A 48 13.48 4.98 -6.83
N SER A 49 13.21 4.05 -5.91
CA SER A 49 12.03 3.17 -5.96
C SER A 49 10.94 3.50 -4.93
N HIS A 50 11.22 4.42 -4.01
CA HIS A 50 10.35 4.79 -2.89
C HIS A 50 9.41 5.96 -3.23
N GLY A 51 8.79 5.89 -4.42
CA GLY A 51 7.84 6.87 -4.91
C GLY A 51 7.22 6.43 -6.23
N LEU A 52 6.03 6.93 -6.51
CA LEU A 52 5.46 6.92 -7.87
C LEU A 52 5.51 8.35 -8.41
N ALA A 53 6.42 8.61 -9.33
CA ALA A 53 6.55 9.91 -9.97
C ALA A 53 5.95 9.87 -11.37
N LEU A 54 5.10 10.84 -11.71
CA LEU A 54 4.46 10.94 -13.01
C LEU A 54 4.41 12.37 -13.52
N ARG A 55 4.41 12.52 -14.84
CA ARG A 55 4.20 13.79 -15.54
C ARG A 55 2.95 13.64 -16.40
N LEU A 56 1.97 14.49 -16.16
CA LEU A 56 0.80 14.64 -17.02
C LEU A 56 1.18 15.58 -18.16
N VAL A 57 1.29 15.05 -19.37
CA VAL A 57 1.70 15.77 -20.57
C VAL A 57 0.46 16.17 -21.37
N GLY A 58 0.33 17.47 -21.63
CA GLY A 58 -0.81 18.07 -22.32
C GLY A 58 -0.54 19.55 -22.61
N ARG A 59 -1.58 20.40 -22.54
CA ARG A 59 -1.43 21.86 -22.72
C ARG A 59 -0.47 22.49 -21.70
N GLU A 60 -0.55 22.04 -20.45
CA GLU A 60 0.41 22.36 -19.41
C GLU A 60 0.88 21.05 -18.78
N GLU A 61 2.17 20.97 -18.50
CA GLU A 61 2.70 19.85 -17.74
C GLU A 61 2.34 19.98 -16.26
N ARG A 62 2.02 18.86 -15.63
CA ARG A 62 1.91 18.73 -14.17
C ARG A 62 2.69 17.54 -13.68
N ARG A 63 3.55 17.75 -12.69
CA ARG A 63 4.42 16.75 -12.06
C ARG A 63 3.81 16.33 -10.73
N ILE A 64 3.57 15.04 -10.57
CA ILE A 64 2.98 14.47 -9.35
C ILE A 64 3.95 13.44 -8.78
N PHE A 65 4.15 13.50 -7.47
CA PHE A 65 4.91 12.50 -6.74
C PHE A 65 4.05 11.91 -5.63
N ILE A 66 3.92 10.58 -5.61
CA ILE A 66 3.17 9.85 -4.58
C ILE A 66 4.14 9.05 -3.73
N SER A 67 4.14 9.31 -2.44
CA SER A 67 4.91 8.59 -1.43
C SER A 67 3.99 7.73 -0.58
N ALA A 68 4.10 6.41 -0.77
CA ALA A 68 3.40 5.39 0.01
C ALA A 68 4.24 4.84 1.18
N SER A 69 5.36 5.52 1.52
CA SER A 69 6.19 5.09 2.65
C SER A 69 5.50 5.37 3.98
N ASP A 70 5.70 4.45 4.93
CA ASP A 70 5.01 4.47 6.22
C ASP A 70 5.37 5.70 7.04
N GLY A 71 6.66 6.00 7.25
CA GLY A 71 7.08 7.14 8.09
C GLY A 71 6.74 8.52 7.50
N PRO A 72 6.67 9.58 8.33
CA PRO A 72 6.17 10.90 7.92
C PRO A 72 7.11 11.70 6.98
N GLY A 73 8.36 11.28 6.85
CA GLY A 73 9.38 12.02 6.10
C GLY A 73 9.01 12.30 4.64
N LEU A 74 9.41 13.48 4.18
CA LEU A 74 9.23 13.97 2.82
C LEU A 74 10.54 13.81 2.03
N ASN A 75 10.47 13.27 0.81
CA ASN A 75 11.62 13.24 -0.09
C ASN A 75 11.86 14.67 -0.62
N ALA A 76 12.96 15.30 -0.20
CA ALA A 76 13.27 16.69 -0.53
C ALA A 76 13.43 16.93 -2.04
N GLU A 77 14.09 16.01 -2.76
CA GLU A 77 14.29 16.11 -4.21
C GLU A 77 12.95 16.02 -4.96
N ALA A 78 12.10 15.08 -4.57
CA ALA A 78 10.79 14.93 -5.17
C ALA A 78 9.87 16.11 -4.83
N LEU A 79 9.93 16.62 -3.60
CA LEU A 79 9.19 17.80 -3.14
C LEU A 79 9.60 19.05 -3.91
N ALA A 80 10.89 19.22 -4.22
CA ALA A 80 11.36 20.31 -5.06
C ALA A 80 10.90 20.15 -6.52
N TRP A 81 10.92 18.93 -7.04
CA TRP A 81 10.60 18.64 -8.44
C TRP A 81 9.10 18.69 -8.78
N CYS A 82 8.20 18.25 -7.88
CA CYS A 82 6.79 18.09 -8.22
C CYS A 82 5.95 19.37 -8.04
N ASP A 83 4.83 19.43 -8.77
CA ASP A 83 3.77 20.43 -8.60
C ASP A 83 2.70 19.95 -7.60
N LEU A 84 2.63 18.63 -7.36
CA LEU A 84 1.80 18.01 -6.32
C LEU A 84 2.55 16.85 -5.65
N PHE A 85 2.67 16.91 -4.33
CA PHE A 85 3.26 15.87 -3.49
C PHE A 85 2.17 15.20 -2.66
N VAL A 86 2.01 13.89 -2.84
CA VAL A 86 1.04 13.08 -2.12
C VAL A 86 1.76 12.21 -1.10
N LYS A 87 1.33 12.25 0.15
CA LYS A 87 1.96 11.51 1.26
C LYS A 87 0.92 10.77 2.09
N VAL A 88 1.00 9.43 2.13
CA VAL A 88 0.01 8.59 2.84
C VAL A 88 -0.05 8.86 4.35
N ASN A 89 1.10 9.04 4.98
CA ASN A 89 1.21 9.40 6.39
C ASN A 89 1.86 10.77 6.46
N LEU A 90 1.03 11.80 6.40
CA LEU A 90 1.47 13.19 6.43
C LEU A 90 1.42 13.71 7.87
N ASP A 91 2.55 14.18 8.35
CA ASP A 91 2.61 15.02 9.56
C ASP A 91 2.62 16.49 9.10
N PRO A 92 1.54 17.26 9.30
CA PRO A 92 1.49 18.67 8.90
C PRO A 92 2.61 19.51 9.51
N ALA A 93 3.13 19.15 10.69
CA ALA A 93 4.23 19.86 11.33
C ALA A 93 5.57 19.69 10.59
N GLN A 94 5.70 18.64 9.77
CA GLN A 94 6.90 18.39 8.95
C GLN A 94 6.81 18.99 7.55
N VAL A 95 5.70 19.64 7.19
CA VAL A 95 5.52 20.26 5.89
C VAL A 95 6.16 21.65 5.88
N PRO A 96 7.17 21.91 5.03
CA PRO A 96 7.72 23.26 4.90
C PRO A 96 6.65 24.26 4.45
N ALA A 97 6.62 25.44 5.06
CA ALA A 97 5.61 26.47 4.77
C ALA A 97 5.51 26.80 3.27
N HIS A 98 6.65 26.86 2.57
CA HIS A 98 6.69 27.13 1.13
C HIS A 98 6.07 26.02 0.26
N ALA A 99 5.93 24.80 0.78
CA ALA A 99 5.38 23.66 0.07
C ALA A 99 3.94 23.30 0.50
N ALA A 100 3.38 23.95 1.53
CA ALA A 100 2.08 23.62 2.09
C ALA A 100 0.93 23.60 1.05
N HIS A 101 0.99 24.47 0.05
CA HIS A 101 -0.02 24.56 -1.02
C HIS A 101 -0.02 23.36 -1.98
N LYS A 102 1.03 22.52 -1.98
CA LYS A 102 1.21 21.41 -2.91
C LYS A 102 1.40 20.05 -2.24
N VAL A 103 1.28 19.96 -0.92
CA VAL A 103 1.35 18.69 -0.19
C VAL A 103 -0.05 18.30 0.25
N MET A 104 -0.44 17.04 0.00
CA MET A 104 -1.72 16.51 0.48
C MET A 104 -1.61 15.05 0.92
N ALA A 105 -2.51 14.64 1.81
CA ALA A 105 -2.73 13.24 2.10
C ALA A 105 -3.72 12.65 1.08
N PRO A 106 -3.46 11.44 0.53
CA PRO A 106 -4.45 10.71 -0.24
C PRO A 106 -5.49 10.07 0.71
N GLY A 107 -6.56 9.54 0.13
CA GLY A 107 -7.38 8.54 0.83
C GLY A 107 -6.59 7.25 1.08
N PRO A 108 -7.20 6.28 1.80
CA PRO A 108 -6.57 4.97 2.03
C PRO A 108 -6.12 4.32 0.72
N SER A 109 -4.92 3.75 0.74
CA SER A 109 -4.34 3.04 -0.41
C SER A 109 -3.59 1.81 0.07
N PHE A 110 -3.61 0.73 -0.70
CA PHE A 110 -2.98 -0.54 -0.34
C PHE A 110 -2.59 -1.32 -1.59
N PRO A 111 -1.54 -2.16 -1.54
CA PRO A 111 -1.15 -2.98 -2.68
C PRO A 111 -2.25 -3.90 -3.20
N VAL A 112 -2.56 -3.81 -4.49
CA VAL A 112 -3.45 -4.73 -5.21
C VAL A 112 -2.69 -5.54 -6.26
N ARG A 113 -3.33 -6.57 -6.80
CA ARG A 113 -2.87 -7.26 -8.00
C ARG A 113 -3.23 -6.43 -9.23
N ALA A 114 -2.25 -5.69 -9.76
CA ALA A 114 -2.40 -4.90 -10.98
C ALA A 114 -2.01 -5.68 -12.24
N TRP A 115 -1.17 -6.71 -12.12
CA TRP A 115 -0.75 -7.54 -13.24
C TRP A 115 -0.83 -9.03 -12.90
N GLY A 116 -1.34 -9.85 -13.80
CA GLY A 116 -1.16 -11.30 -13.75
C GLY A 116 0.30 -11.72 -13.99
N PRO A 117 0.65 -13.02 -13.86
CA PRO A 117 2.05 -13.48 -13.92
C PRO A 117 2.79 -13.08 -15.21
N ALA A 118 2.17 -13.30 -16.38
CA ALA A 118 2.76 -12.96 -17.67
C ALA A 118 2.91 -11.44 -17.84
N ALA A 119 1.84 -10.69 -17.57
CA ALA A 119 1.85 -9.24 -17.64
C ALA A 119 2.86 -8.61 -16.67
N ALA A 120 3.05 -9.20 -15.48
CA ALA A 120 4.02 -8.75 -14.49
C ALA A 120 5.47 -8.96 -14.99
N ALA A 121 5.76 -10.07 -15.67
CA ALA A 121 7.07 -10.32 -16.26
C ALA A 121 7.40 -9.30 -17.38
N PHE A 122 6.45 -9.06 -18.28
CA PHE A 122 6.61 -8.06 -19.34
C PHE A 122 6.75 -6.64 -18.78
N ALA A 123 5.91 -6.28 -17.81
CA ALA A 123 5.98 -4.98 -17.14
C ALA A 123 7.32 -4.80 -16.41
N ALA A 124 7.80 -5.83 -15.69
CA ALA A 124 9.10 -5.78 -15.02
C ALA A 124 10.25 -5.53 -15.99
N ALA A 125 10.30 -6.27 -17.09
CA ALA A 125 11.33 -6.12 -18.12
C ALA A 125 11.26 -4.75 -18.81
N GLY A 126 10.06 -4.33 -19.24
CA GLY A 126 9.87 -3.02 -19.89
C GLY A 126 10.23 -1.85 -18.97
N SER A 127 9.85 -1.93 -17.69
CA SER A 127 10.19 -0.93 -16.68
C SER A 127 11.70 -0.92 -16.41
N PHE A 128 12.35 -2.08 -16.35
CA PHE A 128 13.79 -2.19 -16.15
C PHE A 128 14.58 -1.53 -17.29
N VAL A 129 14.20 -1.80 -18.55
CA VAL A 129 14.80 -1.17 -19.73
C VAL A 129 14.54 0.33 -19.74
N ALA A 130 13.31 0.76 -19.47
CA ALA A 130 12.93 2.18 -19.46
C ALA A 130 13.65 2.99 -18.37
N ALA A 131 14.07 2.35 -17.28
CA ALA A 131 14.74 2.98 -16.15
C ALA A 131 16.20 3.38 -16.42
N ARG A 132 16.82 2.87 -17.49
CA ARG A 132 18.18 3.28 -17.93
C ARG A 132 19.21 3.27 -16.79
N GLY A 133 19.23 2.21 -15.99
CA GLY A 133 20.18 2.04 -14.88
C GLY A 133 19.77 2.66 -13.55
N ARG A 134 18.63 3.35 -13.46
CA ARG A 134 18.14 3.97 -12.21
C ARG A 134 17.39 3.02 -11.28
N VAL A 135 17.45 1.72 -11.53
CA VAL A 135 16.87 0.70 -10.64
C VAL A 135 17.88 0.43 -9.52
N PRO A 136 17.58 0.76 -8.25
CA PRO A 136 18.58 0.61 -7.17
C PRO A 136 18.96 -0.84 -6.90
N SER A 137 18.01 -1.77 -7.09
CA SER A 137 18.23 -3.21 -6.92
C SER A 137 17.43 -3.98 -7.96
N VAL A 138 18.14 -4.61 -8.90
CA VAL A 138 17.56 -5.46 -9.94
C VAL A 138 16.73 -6.57 -9.30
N ARG A 139 17.30 -7.25 -8.29
CA ARG A 139 16.61 -8.33 -7.57
C ARG A 139 15.28 -7.86 -6.99
N GLU A 140 15.28 -6.74 -6.28
CA GLU A 140 14.05 -6.23 -5.63
C GLU A 140 13.04 -5.71 -6.65
N HIS A 141 13.48 -5.09 -7.74
CA HIS A 141 12.60 -4.64 -8.84
C HIS A 141 11.76 -5.80 -9.39
N PHE A 142 12.41 -6.87 -9.85
CA PHE A 142 11.70 -8.04 -10.37
C PHE A 142 10.90 -8.77 -9.27
N ALA A 143 11.44 -8.85 -8.05
CA ALA A 143 10.74 -9.46 -6.93
C ALA A 143 9.42 -8.73 -6.60
N ASN A 144 9.36 -7.41 -6.70
CA ASN A 144 8.16 -6.63 -6.39
C ASN A 144 7.04 -6.84 -7.42
N TYR A 145 7.37 -6.92 -8.72
CA TYR A 145 6.40 -7.34 -9.75
C TYR A 145 5.87 -8.75 -9.51
N ARG A 146 6.70 -9.66 -9.00
CA ARG A 146 6.25 -11.01 -8.59
C ARG A 146 5.38 -11.00 -7.34
N ARG A 147 5.79 -10.24 -6.32
CA ARG A 147 5.11 -10.18 -5.02
C ARG A 147 3.68 -9.65 -5.16
N GLN A 148 3.42 -8.67 -6.04
CA GLN A 148 2.06 -8.14 -6.19
C GLN A 148 1.07 -9.21 -6.68
N TYR A 149 1.40 -10.04 -7.68
CA TYR A 149 0.45 -11.08 -8.10
C TYR A 149 0.43 -12.28 -7.17
N ARG A 150 1.56 -12.59 -6.50
CA ARG A 150 1.67 -13.77 -5.64
C ARG A 150 0.97 -13.59 -4.30
N TYR A 151 0.99 -12.38 -3.75
CA TYR A 151 0.58 -12.08 -2.37
C TYR A 151 -0.56 -11.08 -2.25
N ARG A 152 -1.06 -10.50 -3.35
CA ARG A 152 -2.21 -9.59 -3.35
C ARG A 152 -3.36 -10.12 -4.20
N LEU A 153 -4.54 -9.60 -3.91
CA LEU A 153 -5.77 -9.82 -4.67
C LEU A 153 -6.05 -8.62 -5.57
N GLU A 154 -6.91 -8.82 -6.56
CA GLU A 154 -7.47 -7.72 -7.33
C GLU A 154 -8.34 -6.84 -6.42
N GLU A 155 -8.43 -5.55 -6.74
CA GLU A 155 -9.21 -4.59 -5.94
C GLU A 155 -10.67 -5.03 -5.72
N GLU A 156 -11.26 -5.69 -6.72
CA GLU A 156 -12.62 -6.24 -6.66
C GLU A 156 -12.83 -7.17 -5.46
N ALA A 157 -11.80 -7.94 -5.07
CA ALA A 157 -11.88 -8.85 -3.95
C ALA A 157 -12.07 -8.11 -2.61
N TYR A 158 -11.79 -6.81 -2.55
CA TYR A 158 -11.93 -5.97 -1.37
C TYR A 158 -13.26 -5.21 -1.31
N ARG A 159 -14.19 -5.40 -2.26
CA ARG A 159 -15.53 -4.79 -2.13
C ARG A 159 -16.23 -5.22 -0.84
N PRO A 160 -17.07 -4.35 -0.23
CA PRO A 160 -17.80 -4.69 0.99
C PRO A 160 -18.51 -6.03 0.89
N GLY A 161 -18.54 -6.77 2.00
CA GLY A 161 -19.24 -8.05 2.13
C GLY A 161 -20.28 -8.03 3.25
N GLU A 162 -20.89 -9.18 3.51
CA GLU A 162 -21.81 -9.36 4.62
C GLU A 162 -21.06 -9.68 5.92
N SER A 163 -21.37 -8.92 6.98
CA SER A 163 -20.84 -9.14 8.32
C SER A 163 -21.77 -10.04 9.14
N GLU A 164 -21.19 -10.94 9.94
CA GLU A 164 -21.90 -11.74 10.93
C GLU A 164 -21.89 -11.00 12.28
N GLY A 165 -23.05 -10.82 12.91
CA GLY A 165 -23.20 -10.01 14.13
C GLY A 165 -22.42 -10.51 15.36
N ASP A 166 -21.98 -11.76 15.34
CA ASP A 166 -21.30 -12.45 16.44
C ASP A 166 -19.88 -12.92 16.07
N TYR A 167 -19.28 -12.45 14.97
CA TYR A 167 -17.96 -12.89 14.52
C TYR A 167 -16.93 -11.75 14.51
N VAL A 168 -15.72 -12.02 15.01
CA VAL A 168 -14.58 -11.11 14.88
C VAL A 168 -13.34 -11.89 14.49
N PHE A 169 -12.70 -11.46 13.41
CA PHE A 169 -11.39 -11.92 12.99
C PHE A 169 -10.34 -10.84 13.21
N PHE A 170 -9.18 -11.23 13.73
CA PHE A 170 -8.04 -10.35 13.85
C PHE A 170 -6.74 -11.08 13.65
N LEU A 171 -5.88 -10.56 12.76
CA LEU A 171 -4.54 -11.12 12.58
C LEU A 171 -3.51 -10.02 12.41
N SER A 172 -2.48 -10.02 13.25
CA SER A 172 -1.43 -9.00 13.19
C SER A 172 -0.02 -9.57 13.38
N THR A 173 0.97 -8.91 12.78
CA THR A 173 2.38 -9.25 13.03
C THR A 173 2.86 -8.54 14.29
N LEU A 174 3.53 -9.25 15.20
CA LEU A 174 4.26 -8.63 16.31
C LEU A 174 5.45 -7.82 15.79
N TRP A 175 5.56 -6.56 16.24
CA TRP A 175 6.67 -5.65 15.95
C TRP A 175 7.49 -5.37 17.21
N ARG A 176 8.70 -5.95 17.32
CA ARG A 176 9.52 -5.82 18.53
C ARG A 176 9.82 -4.37 18.93
N SER A 177 9.93 -3.48 17.95
CA SER A 177 10.18 -2.05 18.16
C SER A 177 8.94 -1.23 18.54
N GLU A 178 7.76 -1.85 18.60
CA GLU A 178 6.48 -1.16 18.80
C GLU A 178 5.69 -1.76 19.99
N PRO A 179 6.20 -1.64 21.23
CA PRO A 179 5.61 -2.28 22.39
C PRO A 179 4.18 -1.82 22.68
N GLU A 180 3.89 -0.54 22.52
CA GLU A 180 2.53 0.01 22.70
C GLU A 180 1.56 -0.56 21.68
N THR A 181 1.93 -0.58 20.40
CA THR A 181 1.15 -1.22 19.34
C THR A 181 0.85 -2.68 19.65
N ASN A 182 1.84 -3.45 20.11
CA ASN A 182 1.61 -4.86 20.48
C ASN A 182 0.69 -4.98 21.69
N ARG A 183 0.85 -4.13 22.71
CA ARG A 183 -0.03 -4.10 23.89
C ARG A 183 -1.49 -3.83 23.49
N LEU A 184 -1.75 -2.85 22.62
CA LEU A 184 -3.11 -2.54 22.17
C LEU A 184 -3.75 -3.72 21.41
N ARG A 185 -2.95 -4.42 20.59
CA ARG A 185 -3.40 -5.61 19.86
C ARG A 185 -3.69 -6.78 20.79
N SER A 186 -2.85 -6.99 21.79
CA SER A 186 -3.06 -7.98 22.84
C SER A 186 -4.36 -7.73 23.62
N LEU A 187 -4.58 -6.48 24.06
CA LEU A 187 -5.82 -6.10 24.74
C LEU A 187 -7.05 -6.35 23.86
N PHE A 188 -6.97 -6.07 22.56
CA PHE A 188 -8.06 -6.36 21.64
C PHE A 188 -8.33 -7.87 21.53
N VAL A 189 -7.28 -8.69 21.40
CA VAL A 189 -7.40 -10.15 21.35
C VAL A 189 -8.07 -10.68 22.62
N GLN A 190 -7.60 -10.26 23.80
CA GLN A 190 -8.17 -10.67 25.09
C GLN A 190 -9.64 -10.25 25.23
N ALA A 191 -9.97 -9.01 24.84
CA ALA A 191 -11.34 -8.51 24.93
C ALA A 191 -12.29 -9.25 23.99
N ALA A 192 -11.85 -9.56 22.77
CA ALA A 192 -12.67 -10.27 21.79
C ALA A 192 -12.80 -11.75 22.14
N SER A 193 -11.71 -12.43 22.51
CA SER A 193 -11.73 -13.86 22.82
C SER A 193 -12.46 -14.18 24.13
N GLY A 194 -12.45 -13.27 25.10
CA GLY A 194 -13.13 -13.44 26.39
C GLY A 194 -14.61 -13.06 26.40
N ARG A 195 -15.15 -12.51 25.30
CA ARG A 195 -16.54 -12.02 25.25
C ARG A 195 -17.52 -13.16 24.96
N SER A 196 -18.40 -13.45 25.93
CA SER A 196 -19.49 -14.41 25.71
C SER A 196 -20.41 -13.97 24.56
N GLY A 197 -20.78 -14.93 23.72
CA GLY A 197 -21.58 -14.68 22.51
C GLY A 197 -20.80 -14.08 21.34
N LEU A 198 -19.46 -13.97 21.42
CA LEU A 198 -18.62 -13.59 20.30
C LEU A 198 -17.72 -14.77 19.87
N ARG A 199 -17.75 -15.12 18.58
CA ARG A 199 -16.84 -16.07 17.95
C ARG A 199 -15.60 -15.32 17.48
N PHE A 200 -14.50 -15.50 18.18
CA PHE A 200 -13.22 -14.89 17.85
C PHE A 200 -12.30 -15.84 17.09
N GLU A 201 -11.66 -15.34 16.04
CA GLU A 201 -10.58 -16.03 15.33
C GLU A 201 -9.34 -15.13 15.16
N GLY A 202 -8.17 -15.69 15.48
CA GLY A 202 -6.87 -15.13 15.12
C GLY A 202 -6.00 -14.76 16.32
N GLY A 203 -5.35 -13.61 16.28
CA GLY A 203 -4.32 -13.18 17.23
C GLY A 203 -3.04 -12.67 16.57
N PHE A 204 -1.90 -12.92 17.19
CA PHE A 204 -0.59 -12.66 16.58
C PHE A 204 -0.24 -13.74 15.56
N ALA A 205 0.19 -13.32 14.37
CA ALA A 205 0.60 -14.23 13.31
C ALA A 205 1.90 -14.96 13.68
N PRO A 206 1.91 -16.30 13.75
CA PRO A 206 3.07 -17.06 14.21
C PRO A 206 4.27 -16.86 13.28
N ARG A 207 5.48 -17.01 13.83
CA ARG A 207 6.73 -16.92 13.05
C ARG A 207 7.32 -18.32 12.90
N ARG A 208 7.43 -18.79 11.66
CA ARG A 208 7.90 -20.16 11.33
C ARG A 208 7.15 -21.26 12.07
N GLY A 209 5.84 -21.05 12.30
CA GLY A 209 4.98 -22.01 13.02
C GLY A 209 5.12 -21.97 14.55
N ALA A 210 6.04 -21.18 15.10
CA ALA A 210 6.17 -21.04 16.54
C ALA A 210 5.25 -19.92 17.09
N PRO A 211 4.72 -20.10 18.31
CA PRO A 211 4.10 -19.04 19.08
C PRO A 211 5.00 -17.79 19.17
N VAL A 212 4.37 -16.63 19.29
CA VAL A 212 5.08 -15.38 19.47
C VAL A 212 5.50 -15.24 20.94
N PRO A 213 6.80 -15.09 21.25
CA PRO A 213 7.26 -15.00 22.64
C PRO A 213 6.59 -13.86 23.42
N GLY A 214 6.05 -14.19 24.60
CA GLY A 214 5.33 -13.27 25.49
C GLY A 214 3.87 -13.03 25.09
N PHE A 215 3.39 -13.70 24.05
CA PHE A 215 2.02 -13.66 23.55
C PHE A 215 1.56 -15.05 23.09
N GLU A 216 2.00 -16.10 23.78
CA GLU A 216 1.77 -17.50 23.40
C GLU A 216 0.28 -17.83 23.31
N GLU A 217 -0.49 -17.45 24.33
CA GLU A 217 -1.95 -17.65 24.41
C GLU A 217 -2.73 -16.81 23.38
N GLU A 218 -2.11 -15.73 22.88
CA GLU A 218 -2.70 -14.81 21.91
C GLU A 218 -2.17 -15.05 20.50
N THR A 219 -1.36 -16.09 20.30
CA THR A 219 -0.82 -16.44 19.00
C THR A 219 -1.86 -17.22 18.21
N ALA A 220 -2.18 -16.75 17.01
CA ALA A 220 -3.02 -17.47 16.07
C ALA A 220 -2.40 -18.84 15.73
N PRO A 221 -3.21 -19.88 15.51
CA PRO A 221 -2.70 -21.24 15.25
C PRO A 221 -1.89 -21.32 13.94
N ARG A 222 -2.19 -20.45 12.98
CA ARG A 222 -1.46 -20.36 11.72
C ARG A 222 -1.55 -18.97 11.10
N ARG A 223 -0.72 -18.76 10.08
CA ARG A 223 -0.93 -17.68 9.12
C ARG A 223 -2.08 -18.03 8.19
N VAL A 224 -2.75 -17.00 7.69
CA VAL A 224 -3.79 -17.11 6.67
C VAL A 224 -3.29 -16.51 5.36
N SER A 225 -3.88 -16.95 4.25
CA SER A 225 -3.65 -16.30 2.95
C SER A 225 -4.31 -14.92 2.91
N ILE A 226 -3.92 -14.05 1.97
CA ILE A 226 -4.61 -12.75 1.80
C ILE A 226 -6.09 -12.94 1.43
N ALA A 227 -6.44 -13.98 0.67
CA ALA A 227 -7.83 -14.30 0.33
C ALA A 227 -8.65 -14.62 1.58
N GLU A 228 -8.12 -15.48 2.44
CA GLU A 228 -8.75 -15.84 3.70
C GLU A 228 -8.79 -14.65 4.67
N TYR A 229 -7.72 -13.83 4.73
CA TYR A 229 -7.71 -12.61 5.54
C TYR A 229 -8.86 -11.67 5.15
N VAL A 230 -9.04 -11.41 3.85
CA VAL A 230 -10.07 -10.51 3.34
C VAL A 230 -11.48 -11.08 3.57
N GLU A 231 -11.67 -12.37 3.32
CA GLU A 231 -12.95 -13.04 3.56
C GLU A 231 -13.37 -12.97 5.04
N LYS A 232 -12.47 -13.31 5.97
CA LYS A 232 -12.76 -13.24 7.41
C LYS A 232 -12.95 -11.81 7.90
N THR A 233 -12.23 -10.85 7.32
CA THR A 233 -12.40 -9.43 7.64
C THR A 233 -13.81 -8.97 7.28
N LYS A 234 -14.33 -9.31 6.09
CA LYS A 234 -15.69 -8.95 5.68
C LYS A 234 -16.77 -9.52 6.58
N ARG A 235 -16.57 -10.76 7.03
CA ARG A 235 -17.49 -11.44 7.96
C ARG A 235 -17.47 -10.83 9.35
N SER A 236 -16.44 -10.08 9.71
CA SER A 236 -16.31 -9.54 11.07
C SER A 236 -17.30 -8.40 11.32
N CYS A 237 -18.04 -8.43 12.43
CA CYS A 237 -18.91 -7.31 12.83
C CYS A 237 -18.14 -6.07 13.25
N ALA A 238 -16.86 -6.21 13.58
CA ALA A 238 -15.97 -5.12 13.91
C ALA A 238 -14.53 -5.44 13.45
N VAL A 239 -13.82 -4.39 13.04
CA VAL A 239 -12.40 -4.44 12.69
C VAL A 239 -11.60 -3.56 13.62
N PHE A 240 -10.37 -3.97 13.93
CA PHE A 240 -9.47 -3.20 14.80
C PHE A 240 -8.23 -2.77 14.05
N ASN A 241 -8.08 -1.45 13.91
CA ASN A 241 -6.89 -0.83 13.37
C ASN A 241 -6.10 -0.16 14.48
N THR A 242 -4.82 -0.49 14.62
CA THR A 242 -3.88 0.26 15.47
C THR A 242 -2.96 1.08 14.58
N PRO A 243 -2.34 2.16 15.11
CA PRO A 243 -1.11 2.66 14.53
C PRO A 243 -0.14 1.50 14.26
N ALA A 244 0.53 1.56 13.12
CA ALA A 244 1.54 0.62 12.71
C ALA A 244 2.93 1.12 13.18
N VAL A 245 3.98 0.68 12.49
CA VAL A 245 5.35 1.12 12.75
C VAL A 245 5.44 2.64 12.66
N SER A 246 6.17 3.27 13.59
CA SER A 246 6.37 4.72 13.65
C SER A 246 5.09 5.55 13.85
N GLY A 247 4.05 5.00 14.51
CA GLY A 247 2.81 5.73 14.78
C GLY A 247 1.95 6.02 13.53
N CYS A 248 2.22 5.33 12.43
CA CYS A 248 1.64 5.61 11.12
C CYS A 248 0.33 4.85 10.89
N HIS A 249 -0.54 5.33 10.00
CA HIS A 249 -1.67 4.54 9.53
C HIS A 249 -1.17 3.41 8.64
N GLY A 250 -1.49 2.17 9.02
CA GLY A 250 -1.17 1.00 8.21
C GLY A 250 -2.08 0.90 6.98
N TRP A 251 -1.57 0.33 5.88
CA TRP A 251 -2.35 0.11 4.65
C TRP A 251 -3.59 -0.78 4.86
N LYS A 252 -3.63 -1.52 5.97
CA LYS A 252 -4.80 -2.28 6.41
C LYS A 252 -6.07 -1.46 6.47
N LEU A 253 -5.98 -0.15 6.72
CA LEU A 253 -7.16 0.70 6.73
C LEU A 253 -7.95 0.62 5.43
N GLY A 254 -7.29 0.52 4.28
CA GLY A 254 -7.97 0.33 3.00
C GLY A 254 -8.41 -1.11 2.73
N GLU A 255 -7.94 -2.08 3.51
CA GLU A 255 -8.37 -3.48 3.44
C GLU A 255 -9.62 -3.76 4.30
N PHE A 256 -10.02 -2.80 5.15
CA PHE A 256 -11.22 -2.84 5.98
C PHE A 256 -12.39 -2.15 5.24
N LEU A 257 -13.16 -2.92 4.46
CA LEU A 257 -14.25 -2.42 3.61
C LEU A 257 -15.52 -3.26 3.76
#